data_AF-A0A8J7FS28-F1
#
_entry.id   AF-A0A8J7FS28-F1
#
_cell.length_a   1.000
_cell.length_b   1.000
_cell.length_c   1.000
_cell.angle_alpha   90.00
_cell.angle_beta   90.00
_cell.angle_gamma   90.00
#
_symmetry.space_group_name_H-M   'P 1'
#
loop_
_entity.id
_entity.type
_entity.pdbx_description
1 polymer ?
#
loop_
_entity_poly.entity_id
_entity_poly.type
_entity_poly.pdbx_seq_one_letter_code
_entity_poly.pdbx_strand_id
1 'polypeptide(L)'
;MPFYLRPDQVPELQGLSKMEQRILLRGTFLKERAMSTVVLVVAILLTVQYALNPLIEHLSPGLRNSQWAYAAILLAWLFALMTARDIVLMNLLRPKFAAKRAEAKAARVASLEAERQAQ
;
A
#
# COMPACT_ATOMS: atom_id res chain seq x y z
N MET A 1 -18.52 -2.93 -3.96
CA MET A 1 -17.28 -3.53 -4.48
C MET A 1 -16.64 -4.34 -3.36
N PRO A 2 -16.11 -5.55 -3.62
CA PRO A 2 -15.45 -6.35 -2.59
C PRO A 2 -14.18 -5.65 -2.09
N PHE A 3 -13.92 -5.71 -0.78
CA PHE A 3 -12.74 -5.14 -0.15
C PHE A 3 -11.79 -6.27 0.27
N TYR A 4 -10.52 -6.18 -0.12
CA TYR A 4 -9.53 -7.20 0.14
C TYR A 4 -8.49 -6.73 1.15
N LEU A 5 -8.16 -7.57 2.11
CA LEU A 5 -7.14 -7.26 3.12
C LEU A 5 -5.74 -7.67 2.66
N ARG A 6 -5.67 -8.62 1.73
CA ARG A 6 -4.39 -9.16 1.25
C ARG A 6 -4.31 -9.16 -0.28
N PRO A 7 -3.10 -8.98 -0.86
CA PRO A 7 -2.92 -8.95 -2.32
C PRO A 7 -3.30 -10.25 -3.03
N ASP A 8 -3.13 -11.39 -2.38
CA ASP A 8 -3.48 -12.72 -2.90
C ASP A 8 -4.99 -12.91 -3.10
N GLN A 9 -5.81 -12.14 -2.37
CA GLN A 9 -7.26 -12.21 -2.48
C GLN A 9 -7.80 -11.39 -3.66
N VAL A 10 -6.97 -10.53 -4.25
CA VAL A 10 -7.35 -9.61 -5.34
C VAL A 10 -7.39 -10.40 -6.66
N PRO A 11 -8.57 -10.59 -7.29
CA PRO A 11 -8.69 -11.33 -8.55
C PRO A 11 -7.84 -10.72 -9.67
N GLU A 12 -7.65 -9.40 -9.63
CA GLU A 12 -6.82 -8.65 -10.57
C GLU A 12 -5.32 -8.98 -10.45
N LEU A 13 -4.88 -9.57 -9.34
CA LEU A 13 -3.48 -9.95 -9.08
C LEU A 13 -3.25 -11.47 -9.14
N GLN A 14 -4.31 -12.27 -9.33
CA GLN A 14 -4.20 -13.72 -9.45
C GLN A 14 -3.49 -14.13 -10.75
N GLY A 15 -2.59 -15.11 -10.65
CA GLY A 15 -1.76 -15.61 -11.74
C GLY A 15 -0.42 -14.88 -11.93
N LEU A 16 -0.15 -13.82 -11.16
CA LEU A 16 1.14 -13.14 -11.15
C LEU A 16 2.04 -13.72 -10.05
N SER A 17 3.35 -13.78 -10.31
CA SER A 17 4.35 -14.08 -9.28
C SER A 17 4.37 -12.99 -8.20
N LYS A 18 4.86 -13.32 -7.00
CA LYS A 18 4.99 -12.34 -5.90
C LYS A 18 5.82 -11.12 -6.29
N MET A 19 6.77 -11.28 -7.23
CA MET A 19 7.60 -10.19 -7.74
C MET A 19 6.80 -9.27 -8.67
N GLU A 20 6.06 -9.83 -9.62
CA GLU A 20 5.22 -9.04 -10.53
C GLU A 20 4.10 -8.31 -9.77
N GLN A 21 3.48 -8.97 -8.79
CA GLN A 21 2.53 -8.33 -7.88
C GLN A 21 3.18 -7.13 -7.18
N ARG A 22 4.42 -7.26 -6.70
CA ARG A 22 5.15 -6.17 -6.07
C ARG A 22 5.42 -5.04 -7.06
N ILE A 23 5.85 -5.35 -8.29
CA ILE A 23 6.12 -4.33 -9.32
C ILE A 23 4.85 -3.57 -9.69
N LEU A 24 3.71 -4.26 -9.86
CA LEU A 24 2.43 -3.62 -10.12
C LEU A 24 1.97 -2.75 -8.95
N LEU A 25 1.95 -3.30 -7.73
CA LEU A 25 1.49 -2.59 -6.53
C LEU A 25 2.39 -1.42 -6.13
N ARG A 26 3.71 -1.52 -6.38
CA ARG A 26 4.72 -0.60 -5.83
C ARG A 26 5.44 0.25 -6.86
N GLY A 27 5.64 -0.29 -8.07
CA GLY A 27 6.45 0.33 -9.13
C GLY A 27 5.62 1.07 -10.17
N THR A 28 4.40 0.62 -10.46
CA THR A 28 3.60 1.23 -11.55
C THR A 28 2.79 2.47 -11.14
N PHE A 29 2.45 2.62 -9.85
CA PHE A 29 1.61 3.71 -9.34
C PHE A 29 2.39 4.66 -8.41
N LEU A 30 3.52 5.17 -8.90
CA LEU A 30 4.42 6.07 -8.16
C LEU A 30 3.72 7.37 -7.72
N LYS A 31 2.89 7.96 -8.60
CA LYS A 31 2.18 9.21 -8.31
C LYS A 31 1.12 9.04 -7.21
N GLU A 32 0.32 7.98 -7.30
CA GLU A 32 -0.71 7.66 -6.30
C GLU A 32 -0.09 7.31 -4.97
N ARG A 33 1.04 6.60 -4.99
CA ARG A 33 1.81 6.30 -3.77
C ARG A 33 2.43 7.55 -3.16
N ALA A 34 2.94 8.49 -3.97
CA ALA A 34 3.46 9.76 -3.47
C ALA A 34 2.36 10.58 -2.77
N MET A 35 1.19 10.75 -3.41
CA MET A 35 0.04 11.42 -2.77
C MET A 35 -0.43 10.69 -1.51
N SER A 36 -0.51 9.37 -1.56
CA SER A 36 -0.88 8.55 -0.40
C SER A 36 0.13 8.66 0.75
N THR A 37 1.41 8.91 0.44
CA THR A 37 2.45 9.16 1.44
C THR A 37 2.27 10.52 2.09
N VAL A 38 1.92 11.56 1.33
CA VAL A 38 1.57 12.88 1.90
C VAL A 38 0.36 12.77 2.82
N VAL A 39 -0.69 12.07 2.39
CA VAL A 39 -1.87 11.81 3.23
C VAL A 39 -1.51 11.02 4.48
N LEU A 40 -0.64 10.00 4.36
CA LEU A 40 -0.14 9.24 5.50
C LEU A 40 0.60 10.14 6.50
N VAL A 41 1.47 11.03 6.03
CA VAL A 41 2.20 11.98 6.91
C VAL A 41 1.22 12.88 7.66
N VAL A 42 0.23 13.46 6.96
CA VAL A 42 -0.80 14.28 7.60
C VAL A 42 -1.59 13.47 8.63
N ALA A 43 -1.99 12.24 8.29
CA ALA A 43 -2.70 11.35 9.20
C ALA A 43 -1.86 10.99 10.43
N ILE A 44 -0.56 10.74 10.28
CA ILE A 44 0.35 10.49 11.39
C ILE A 44 0.41 11.72 12.30
N LEU A 45 0.64 12.91 11.76
CA LEU A 45 0.74 14.13 12.56
C LEU A 45 -0.55 14.39 13.36
N LEU A 46 -1.70 14.29 12.69
CA LEU A 46 -3.00 14.49 13.34
C LEU A 46 -3.30 13.40 14.39
N THR A 47 -3.08 12.14 14.06
CA THR A 47 -3.38 11.04 14.99
C THR A 47 -2.41 11.01 16.17
N VAL A 48 -1.13 11.34 15.98
CA VAL A 48 -0.19 11.45 17.10
C VAL A 48 -0.60 12.59 18.04
N GLN A 49 -0.88 13.77 17.49
CA GLN A 49 -1.20 14.95 18.29
C GLN A 49 -2.54 14.83 19.03
N TYR A 50 -3.59 14.34 18.36
CA TYR A 50 -4.96 14.43 18.86
C TYR A 50 -5.55 13.09 19.32
N ALA A 51 -4.94 11.96 18.96
CA ALA A 51 -5.40 10.65 19.43
C ALA A 51 -4.36 10.02 20.35
N LEU A 52 -3.17 9.73 19.84
CA LEU A 52 -2.17 8.92 20.53
C LEU A 52 -1.61 9.61 21.79
N ASN A 53 -1.26 10.90 21.70
CA ASN A 53 -0.72 11.64 22.85
C ASN A 53 -1.74 11.77 24.01
N PRO A 54 -2.99 12.21 23.78
CA PRO A 54 -4.01 12.21 24.82
C PRO A 54 -4.26 10.82 25.43
N LEU A 55 -4.22 9.77 24.60
CA LEU A 55 -4.49 8.40 25.05
C LEU A 55 -3.36 7.86 25.93
N ILE A 56 -2.10 8.17 25.59
CA ILE A 56 -0.94 7.86 26.44
C ILE A 56 -1.01 8.64 27.74
N GLU A 57 -1.37 9.92 27.70
CA GLU A 57 -1.47 10.75 28.90
C GLU A 57 -2.56 10.24 29.87
N HIS A 58 -3.68 9.73 29.33
CA HIS A 58 -4.75 9.18 30.13
C HIS A 58 -4.44 7.79 30.71
N LEU A 59 -3.83 6.90 29.92
CA LEU A 59 -3.58 5.51 30.34
C LEU A 59 -2.27 5.34 31.11
N SER A 60 -1.23 6.09 30.76
CA SER A 60 0.08 5.96 31.38
C SER A 60 0.92 7.25 31.19
N PRO A 61 0.71 8.26 32.05
CA PRO A 61 1.40 9.55 31.92
C PRO A 61 2.93 9.46 32.05
N GLY A 62 3.44 8.44 32.76
CA GLY A 62 4.89 8.20 32.91
C GLY A 62 5.58 7.68 31.65
N LEU A 63 4.82 7.19 30.67
CA LEU A 63 5.37 6.57 29.46
C LEU A 63 6.01 7.58 28.50
N ARG A 64 5.61 8.87 28.57
CA ARG A 64 6.25 9.97 27.82
C ARG A 64 7.66 10.28 28.32
N ASN A 65 7.97 9.94 29.58
CA ASN A 65 9.30 10.18 30.17
C ASN A 65 10.32 9.11 29.77
N SER A 66 9.86 7.94 29.31
CA SER A 66 10.72 6.90 28.76
C SER A 66 10.83 7.05 27.25
N GLN A 67 11.92 7.67 26.80
CA GLN A 67 12.18 7.90 25.37
C GLN A 67 12.07 6.62 24.53
N TRP A 68 12.57 5.49 25.04
CA TRP A 68 12.51 4.21 24.34
C TRP A 68 11.11 3.63 24.24
N ALA A 69 10.32 3.68 25.32
CA ALA A 69 8.97 3.16 25.31
C ALA A 69 8.06 3.99 24.40
N TYR A 70 8.18 5.32 24.47
CA TYR A 70 7.43 6.22 23.60
C TYR A 70 7.82 6.04 22.12
N ALA A 71 9.11 5.92 21.81
CA ALA A 71 9.58 5.65 20.45
C ALA A 71 9.04 4.32 19.90
N ALA A 72 9.01 3.26 20.72
CA ALA A 72 8.46 1.96 20.32
C ALA A 72 6.97 2.05 19.95
N ILE A 73 6.18 2.81 20.72
CA ILE A 73 4.75 3.04 20.43
C ILE A 73 4.58 3.82 19.12
N LEU A 74 5.35 4.88 18.91
CA LEU A 74 5.30 5.65 17.66
C LEU A 74 5.66 4.79 16.45
N LEU A 75 6.69 3.94 16.57
CA LEU A 75 7.06 3.01 15.50
C LEU A 75 5.95 1.99 15.23
N ALA A 76 5.38 1.38 16.27
CA ALA A 76 4.26 0.45 16.12
C ALA A 76 3.06 1.13 15.42
N TRP A 77 2.75 2.37 15.79
CA TRP A 77 1.69 3.15 15.18
C TRP A 77 1.97 3.49 13.71
N LEU A 78 3.19 3.90 13.40
CA LEU A 78 3.65 4.14 12.03
C LEU A 78 3.46 2.89 11.17
N PHE A 79 3.91 1.72 11.64
CA PHE A 79 3.75 0.46 10.89
C PHE A 79 2.29 0.07 10.71
N ALA A 80 1.44 0.31 11.71
CA ALA A 80 0.00 0.10 11.60
C ALA A 80 -0.62 0.97 10.49
N LEU A 81 -0.32 2.27 10.49
CA LEU A 81 -0.83 3.21 9.48
C LEU A 81 -0.26 2.92 8.07
N MET A 82 1.00 2.51 7.96
CA MET A 82 1.58 2.07 6.68
C MET A 82 0.85 0.84 6.13
N THR A 83 0.52 -0.11 6.99
CA THR A 83 -0.23 -1.31 6.60
C THR A 83 -1.64 -0.95 6.15
N ALA A 84 -2.33 -0.11 6.92
CA ALA A 84 -3.66 0.39 6.55
C ALA A 84 -3.64 1.13 5.20
N ARG A 85 -2.66 2.01 4.99
CA ARG A 85 -2.45 2.71 3.72
C ARG A 85 -2.30 1.74 2.56
N ASP A 86 -1.46 0.71 2.68
CA ASP A 86 -1.22 -0.25 1.61
C ASP A 86 -2.49 -1.03 1.25
N ILE A 87 -3.30 -1.41 2.25
CA ILE A 87 -4.60 -2.08 2.04
C ILE A 87 -5.56 -1.14 1.29
N VAL A 88 -5.68 0.12 1.73
CA VAL A 88 -6.57 1.10 1.09
C VAL A 88 -6.13 1.39 -0.34
N LEU A 89 -4.84 1.63 -0.56
CA LEU A 89 -4.26 1.92 -1.87
C LEU A 89 -4.48 0.75 -2.82
N MET A 90 -4.28 -0.49 -2.36
CA MET A 90 -4.53 -1.69 -3.16
C MET A 90 -5.98 -1.73 -3.64
N ASN A 91 -6.95 -1.50 -2.76
CA ASN A 91 -8.37 -1.52 -3.13
C ASN A 91 -8.78 -0.37 -4.06
N LEU A 92 -8.20 0.82 -3.86
CA LEU A 92 -8.41 1.98 -4.75
C LEU A 92 -7.81 1.80 -6.14
N LEU A 93 -6.66 1.13 -6.24
CA LEU A 93 -5.95 0.91 -7.50
C LEU A 93 -6.44 -0.31 -8.29
N ARG A 94 -7.37 -1.12 -7.74
CA ARG A 94 -7.96 -2.29 -8.43
C ARG A 94 -8.40 -2.05 -9.88
N PRO A 95 -9.19 -1.02 -10.21
CA PRO A 95 -9.58 -0.77 -11.60
C PRO A 95 -8.37 -0.48 -12.49
N LYS A 96 -7.33 0.18 -11.95
CA LYS A 96 -6.09 0.47 -12.68
C LYS A 96 -5.21 -0.77 -12.85
N PHE A 97 -5.21 -1.71 -11.89
CA PHE A 97 -4.55 -3.01 -12.06
C PHE A 97 -5.18 -3.83 -13.20
N ALA A 98 -6.52 -3.82 -13.30
CA ALA A 98 -7.23 -4.51 -14.39
C ALA A 98 -6.84 -3.93 -15.76
N ALA A 99 -6.82 -2.60 -15.89
CA ALA A 99 -6.41 -1.93 -17.13
C ALA A 99 -4.96 -2.25 -17.52
N LYS A 100 -4.01 -2.17 -16.57
CA LYS A 100 -2.60 -2.48 -16.84
C LYS A 100 -2.35 -3.93 -17.20
N ARG A 101 -3.14 -4.88 -16.67
CA ARG A 101 -3.08 -6.28 -17.11
C ARG A 101 -3.57 -6.47 -18.54
N ALA A 102 -4.65 -5.78 -18.93
CA ALA A 102 -5.14 -5.84 -20.30
C ALA A 102 -4.07 -5.34 -21.29
N GLU A 103 -3.41 -4.22 -20.96
CA GLU A 103 -2.28 -3.68 -21.73
C GLU A 103 -1.10 -4.67 -21.80
N ALA A 104 -0.66 -5.23 -20.66
CA ALA A 104 0.46 -6.16 -20.62
C ALA A 104 0.18 -7.47 -21.40
N LYS A 105 -1.06 -7.95 -21.37
CA LYS A 105 -1.49 -9.13 -22.15
C LYS A 105 -1.51 -8.82 -23.65
N ALA A 106 -2.02 -7.65 -24.04
CA ALA A 106 -2.02 -7.21 -25.44
C ALA A 106 -0.59 -7.07 -25.98
N ALA A 107 0.32 -6.46 -25.21
CA ALA A 107 1.73 -6.34 -25.59
C ALA A 107 2.41 -7.71 -25.79
N ARG A 108 2.12 -8.69 -24.91
CA ARG A 108 2.68 -10.04 -25.01
C ARG A 108 2.13 -10.83 -26.20
N VAL A 109 0.86 -10.64 -26.56
CA VAL A 109 0.30 -11.25 -27.78
C VAL A 109 0.92 -10.64 -29.03
N ALA A 110 1.05 -9.31 -29.08
CA ALA A 110 1.68 -8.62 -30.20
C ALA A 110 3.15 -9.04 -30.41
N SER A 111 3.92 -9.24 -29.33
CA SER A 111 5.30 -9.74 -29.45
C SER A 111 5.36 -11.17 -29.98
N LEU A 112 4.45 -12.04 -29.54
CA LEU A 112 4.38 -13.43 -30.02
C LEU A 112 3.92 -13.53 -31.48
N GLU A 113 3.03 -12.63 -31.92
CA GLU A 113 2.63 -12.53 -33.33
C GLU A 113 3.78 -12.02 -34.20
N ALA A 114 4.53 -11.03 -33.72
CA ALA A 114 5.73 -10.55 -34.41
C ALA A 114 6.81 -11.64 -34.52
N GLU A 115 7.03 -12.42 -33.46
CA GLU A 115 7.95 -13.57 -33.47
C GLU A 115 7.49 -14.68 -34.44
N ARG A 116 6.18 -14.93 -34.55
CA ARG A 116 5.62 -15.89 -35.51
C ARG A 116 5.68 -15.41 -36.96
N GLN A 117 5.62 -14.10 -37.20
CA GLN A 117 5.76 -13.53 -38.55
C GLN A 117 7.22 -13.41 -39.00
N ALA A 118 8.17 -13.47 -38.07
CA ALA A 118 9.61 -13.44 -38.34
C ALA A 118 10.23 -14.85 -38.54
N GLN A 119 9.46 -15.92 -38.34
CA GLN A 119 9.80 -17.31 -38.66
C GLN A 119 9.18 -17.73 -39.99
#